data_AF-A0A8J7C8V3-F1
#
_entry.id   AF-A0A8J7C8V3-F1
#
_cell.length_a   1.000
_cell.length_b   1.000
_cell.length_c   1.000
_cell.angle_alpha   90.00
_cell.angle_beta   90.00
_cell.angle_gamma   90.00
#
_symmetry.space_group_name_H-M   'P 1'
#
loop_
_entity.id
_entity.type
_entity.pdbx_description
1 polymer ?
#
loop_
_entity_poly.entity_id
_entity_poly.type
_entity_poly.pdbx_seq_one_letter_code
_entity_poly.pdbx_strand_id
1 'polypeptide(L)'
;MATQKHIAQAKEVIKEYIRSAVVGGGIRIPVEDEANLALFQQVNRSADIQSMAAQKHIAAIEFYIPDVVGQAKEHMLKYINGARSEVRQVIFPCLHQDYVIYHQALQSDEIQRALQRRGITASLRTVSRDGEPCPDIIIATLEDAHNGKLKRFLEKFEGP
;
A
#
# COMPACT_ATOMS: atom_id res chain seq x y z
N MET A 1 -16.27 21.55 -9.17
CA MET A 1 -16.21 21.39 -7.69
C MET A 1 -15.23 20.31 -7.20
N ALA A 2 -14.88 19.28 -7.99
CA ALA A 2 -13.92 18.24 -7.58
C ALA A 2 -12.49 18.76 -7.28
N THR A 3 -12.00 19.74 -8.05
CA THR A 3 -10.63 20.26 -7.92
C THR A 3 -10.34 20.94 -6.58
N GLN A 4 -11.31 21.67 -6.02
CA GLN A 4 -11.13 22.38 -4.75
C GLN A 4 -11.00 21.40 -3.56
N LYS A 5 -11.73 20.28 -3.63
CA LYS A 5 -11.71 19.22 -2.61
C LYS A 5 -10.34 18.52 -2.59
N HIS A 6 -9.81 18.17 -3.77
CA HIS A 6 -8.51 17.52 -3.86
C HIS A 6 -7.36 18.43 -3.39
N ILE A 7 -7.43 19.74 -3.70
CA ILE A 7 -6.47 20.72 -3.17
C ILE A 7 -6.52 20.79 -1.64
N ALA A 8 -7.72 20.83 -1.05
CA ALA A 8 -7.87 20.88 0.41
C ALA A 8 -7.33 19.59 1.07
N GLN A 9 -7.59 18.42 0.48
CA GLN A 9 -7.07 17.15 0.95
C GLN A 9 -5.54 17.10 0.89
N ALA A 10 -4.94 17.47 -0.25
CA ALA A 10 -3.48 17.52 -0.39
C ALA A 10 -2.83 18.48 0.62
N LYS A 11 -3.47 19.62 0.91
CA LYS A 11 -3.01 20.56 1.94
C LYS A 11 -2.96 19.92 3.32
N GLU A 12 -4.03 19.24 3.72
CA GLU A 12 -4.06 18.62 5.05
C GLU A 12 -3.04 17.48 5.18
N VAL A 13 -2.83 16.68 4.12
CA VAL A 13 -1.76 15.68 4.11
C VAL A 13 -0.40 16.34 4.33
N ILE A 14 -0.04 17.36 3.55
CA ILE A 14 1.26 18.03 3.70
C ILE A 14 1.41 18.63 5.11
N LYS A 15 0.36 19.27 5.64
CA LYS A 15 0.37 19.80 7.01
C LYS A 15 0.61 18.72 8.04
N GLU A 16 -0.06 17.57 7.93
CA GLU A 16 0.12 16.46 8.86
C GLU A 16 1.57 15.98 8.89
N TYR A 17 2.21 15.83 7.73
CA TYR A 17 3.64 15.52 7.64
C TYR A 17 4.52 16.60 8.26
N ILE A 18 4.21 17.88 8.06
CA ILE A 18 4.93 18.96 8.75
C ILE A 18 4.69 18.86 10.27
N ARG A 19 3.48 18.57 10.76
CA ARG A 19 3.19 18.42 12.20
C ARG A 19 3.95 17.25 12.83
N SER A 20 4.17 16.16 12.10
CA SER A 20 4.89 14.98 12.59
C SER A 20 6.41 15.04 12.39
N ALA A 21 6.91 15.91 11.51
CA ALA A 21 8.34 16.01 11.22
C ALA A 21 9.21 16.42 12.42
N VAL A 22 10.49 16.04 12.40
CA VAL A 22 11.48 16.57 13.35
C VAL A 22 11.84 18.00 12.95
N VAL A 23 12.00 18.89 13.93
CA VAL A 23 12.44 20.28 13.71
C VAL A 23 13.81 20.26 13.03
N GLY A 24 14.00 21.05 11.96
CA GLY A 24 15.25 21.03 11.19
C GLY A 24 15.36 19.89 10.18
N GLY A 25 14.42 18.95 10.17
CA GLY A 25 14.46 17.74 9.34
C GLY A 25 13.96 17.96 7.91
N GLY A 26 14.24 16.99 7.05
CA GLY A 26 13.59 16.83 5.75
C GLY A 26 12.34 15.96 5.86
N ILE A 27 11.36 16.20 4.99
CA ILE A 27 10.12 15.44 4.90
C ILE A 27 10.07 14.77 3.53
N ARG A 28 9.70 13.47 3.51
CA ARG A 28 9.42 12.74 2.27
C ARG A 28 7.98 12.25 2.31
N ILE A 29 7.19 12.65 1.34
CA ILE A 29 5.75 12.39 1.27
C ILE A 29 5.48 11.47 0.06
N PRO A 30 4.93 10.27 0.27
CA PRO A 30 4.51 9.41 -0.83
C PRO A 30 3.28 9.99 -1.53
N VAL A 31 3.25 9.94 -2.85
CA VAL A 31 2.10 10.28 -3.70
C VAL A 31 1.74 9.11 -4.59
N GLU A 32 0.46 8.95 -4.91
CA GLU A 32 -0.05 7.76 -5.60
C GLU A 32 0.38 7.67 -7.06
N ASP A 33 0.36 8.80 -7.77
CA ASP A 33 0.64 8.88 -9.20
C ASP A 33 1.19 10.26 -9.61
N GLU A 34 1.50 10.42 -10.89
CA GLU A 34 2.04 11.64 -11.47
C GLU A 34 1.06 12.83 -11.43
N ALA A 35 -0.25 12.59 -11.52
CA ALA A 35 -1.24 13.65 -11.45
C ALA A 35 -1.31 14.24 -10.03
N ASN A 36 -1.27 13.36 -9.03
CA ASN A 36 -1.17 13.71 -7.63
C ASN A 36 0.18 14.36 -7.31
N LEU A 37 1.29 13.90 -7.91
CA LEU A 37 2.59 14.56 -7.76
C LEU A 37 2.52 16.03 -8.16
N ALA A 38 1.97 16.33 -9.34
CA ALA A 38 1.82 17.71 -9.82
C ALA A 38 0.93 18.55 -8.88
N LEU A 39 -0.19 17.99 -8.40
CA LEU A 39 -1.07 18.63 -7.44
C LEU A 39 -0.36 18.95 -6.12
N PHE A 40 0.38 17.99 -5.55
CA PHE A 40 1.10 18.17 -4.29
C PHE A 40 2.23 19.20 -4.44
N GLN A 41 2.95 19.19 -5.56
CA GLN A 41 3.95 20.21 -5.88
C GLN A 41 3.33 21.61 -5.98
N GLN A 42 2.15 21.73 -6.60
CA GLN A 42 1.41 23.00 -6.66
C GLN A 42 0.99 23.44 -5.26
N VAL A 43 0.42 22.54 -4.46
CA VAL A 43 -0.06 22.82 -3.11
C VAL A 43 1.08 23.24 -2.19
N ASN A 44 2.25 22.61 -2.32
CA ASN A 44 3.44 22.93 -1.53
C ASN A 44 3.82 24.41 -1.65
N ARG A 45 3.57 25.06 -2.79
CA ARG A 45 3.85 26.49 -3.01
C ARG A 45 2.87 27.43 -2.30
N SER A 46 1.83 26.90 -1.64
CA SER A 46 0.86 27.72 -0.92
C SER A 46 1.50 28.39 0.30
N ALA A 47 1.15 29.65 0.54
CA ALA A 47 1.73 30.45 1.63
C ALA A 47 1.53 29.81 3.02
N ASP A 48 0.39 29.16 3.26
CA ASP A 48 0.10 28.48 4.53
C ASP A 48 1.03 27.28 4.78
N ILE A 49 1.32 26.49 3.74
CA ILE A 49 2.26 25.36 3.82
C ILE A 49 3.68 25.86 4.06
N GLN A 50 4.13 26.84 3.27
CA GLN A 50 5.48 27.39 3.38
C GLN A 50 5.73 28.08 4.73
N SER A 51 4.74 28.81 5.25
CA SER A 51 4.83 29.43 6.57
C SER A 51 5.00 28.39 7.67
N MET A 52 4.23 27.30 7.60
CA MET A 52 4.29 26.21 8.57
C MET A 52 5.60 25.43 8.51
N ALA A 53 6.10 25.16 7.29
CA ALA A 53 7.41 24.54 7.08
C ALA A 53 8.54 25.42 7.64
N ALA A 54 8.48 26.74 7.42
CA ALA A 54 9.45 27.69 7.94
C ALA A 54 9.42 27.77 9.49
N GLN A 55 8.23 27.82 10.09
CA GLN A 55 8.07 27.83 11.56
C GLN A 55 8.69 26.60 12.22
N LYS A 56 8.67 25.45 11.54
CA LYS A 56 9.24 24.19 12.03
C LYS A 56 10.66 23.93 11.51
N HIS A 57 11.26 24.90 10.82
CA HIS A 57 12.58 24.81 10.21
C HIS A 57 12.75 23.57 9.32
N ILE A 58 11.72 23.19 8.57
CA ILE A 58 11.81 22.05 7.65
C ILE A 58 12.79 22.42 6.52
N ALA A 59 13.82 21.59 6.35
CA ALA A 59 14.89 21.85 5.39
C ALA A 59 14.43 21.60 3.94
N ALA A 60 13.62 20.56 3.72
CA ALA A 60 13.08 20.22 2.42
C ALA A 60 11.80 19.39 2.56
N ILE A 61 10.90 19.54 1.59
CA ILE A 61 9.73 18.67 1.41
C ILE A 61 9.86 18.03 0.03
N GLU A 62 10.05 16.72 0.01
CA GLU A 62 10.17 15.91 -1.19
C GLU A 62 8.91 15.07 -1.39
N PHE A 63 8.43 15.00 -2.63
CA PHE A 63 7.34 14.12 -3.03
C PHE A 63 7.89 13.00 -3.89
N TYR A 64 7.44 11.76 -3.67
CA TYR A 64 7.87 10.62 -4.46
C TYR A 64 6.72 9.65 -4.69
N ILE A 65 6.71 8.99 -5.85
CA ILE A 65 5.80 7.88 -6.10
C ILE A 65 6.49 6.61 -5.56
N PRO A 66 5.90 5.90 -4.59
CA PRO A 66 6.52 4.70 -4.04
C PRO A 66 6.56 3.58 -5.10
N ASP A 67 7.70 2.93 -5.25
CA ASP A 67 7.81 1.69 -6.03
C ASP A 67 7.22 0.52 -5.23
N VAL A 68 5.89 0.47 -5.17
CA VAL A 68 5.15 -0.55 -4.41
C VAL A 68 5.39 -1.97 -4.93
N VAL A 69 5.64 -2.11 -6.24
CA VAL A 69 6.02 -3.40 -6.84
C VAL A 69 7.44 -3.78 -6.45
N GLY A 70 8.37 -2.82 -6.45
CA GLY A 70 9.73 -2.94 -5.90
C GLY A 70 9.73 -3.47 -4.47
N GLN A 71 8.97 -2.81 -3.60
CA GLN A 71 8.83 -3.20 -2.20
C GLN A 71 8.23 -4.60 -2.04
N ALA A 72 7.21 -4.95 -2.84
CA ALA A 72 6.64 -6.30 -2.84
C ALA A 72 7.67 -7.36 -3.28
N LYS A 73 8.50 -7.07 -4.29
CA LYS A 73 9.58 -7.97 -4.71
C LYS A 73 10.62 -8.16 -3.60
N GLU A 74 11.09 -7.08 -2.99
CA GLU A 74 12.05 -7.15 -1.87
C GLU A 74 11.52 -8.00 -0.72
N HIS A 75 10.25 -7.79 -0.38
CA HIS A 75 9.55 -8.60 0.62
C HIS A 75 9.53 -10.08 0.23
N MET A 76 9.12 -10.43 -1.00
CA MET A 76 9.10 -11.81 -1.49
C MET A 76 10.49 -12.45 -1.49
N LEU A 77 11.52 -11.74 -1.98
CA LEU A 77 12.90 -12.23 -2.00
C LEU A 77 13.40 -12.57 -0.60
N LYS A 78 13.10 -11.73 0.39
CA LYS A 78 13.47 -11.99 1.79
C LYS A 78 12.94 -13.34 2.27
N TYR A 79 11.69 -13.66 1.97
CA TYR A 79 11.09 -14.95 2.34
C TYR A 79 11.65 -16.12 1.54
N ILE A 80 11.83 -15.97 0.22
CA ILE A 80 12.40 -17.03 -0.65
C ILE A 80 13.82 -17.39 -0.21
N ASN A 81 14.64 -16.37 0.05
CA ASN A 81 16.03 -16.55 0.48
C ASN A 81 16.11 -17.06 1.93
N GLY A 82 15.16 -16.69 2.80
CA GLY A 82 15.07 -17.14 4.19
C GLY A 82 14.38 -18.50 4.39
N ALA A 83 13.74 -19.06 3.36
CA ALA A 83 13.02 -20.34 3.48
C ALA A 83 13.95 -21.48 3.93
N ARG A 84 13.45 -22.42 4.74
CA ARG A 84 14.20 -23.63 5.07
C ARG A 84 14.30 -24.53 3.84
N SER A 85 15.34 -25.36 3.76
CA SER A 85 15.56 -26.30 2.63
C SER A 85 14.43 -27.31 2.42
N GLU A 86 13.60 -27.55 3.43
CA GLU A 86 12.44 -28.44 3.37
C GLU A 86 11.21 -27.80 2.71
N VAL A 87 11.17 -26.47 2.65
CA VAL A 87 10.04 -25.74 2.08
C VAL A 87 10.02 -25.96 0.57
N ARG A 88 8.92 -26.49 0.05
CA ARG A 88 8.71 -26.68 -1.40
C ARG A 88 7.76 -25.65 -2.01
N GLN A 89 6.93 -25.02 -1.20
CA GLN A 89 5.97 -24.01 -1.61
C GLN A 89 5.92 -22.88 -0.59
N VAL A 90 5.90 -21.63 -1.07
CA VAL A 90 5.69 -20.43 -0.27
C VAL A 90 4.33 -19.82 -0.65
N ILE A 91 3.50 -19.55 0.35
CA ILE A 91 2.25 -18.82 0.15
C ILE A 91 2.44 -17.41 0.67
N PHE A 92 2.34 -16.42 -0.21
CA PHE A 92 2.40 -15.02 0.17
C PHE A 92 1.00 -14.52 0.52
N PRO A 93 0.72 -14.21 1.81
CA PRO A 93 -0.51 -13.54 2.17
C PRO A 93 -0.48 -12.10 1.67
N CYS A 94 -1.56 -11.64 1.04
CA CYS A 94 -1.73 -10.25 0.63
C CYS A 94 -3.17 -9.79 0.87
N LEU A 95 -3.38 -8.50 1.08
CA LEU A 95 -4.73 -7.95 1.10
C LEU A 95 -5.32 -7.97 -0.32
N HIS A 96 -6.65 -7.97 -0.43
CA HIS A 96 -7.32 -7.96 -1.73
C HIS A 96 -6.89 -6.77 -2.61
N GLN A 97 -6.82 -5.57 -2.02
CA GLN A 97 -6.35 -4.34 -2.67
C GLN A 97 -4.91 -4.42 -3.21
N ASP A 98 -4.05 -5.23 -2.58
CA ASP A 98 -2.64 -5.34 -2.94
C ASP A 98 -2.36 -6.52 -3.89
N TYR A 99 -3.39 -7.32 -4.21
CA TYR A 99 -3.25 -8.55 -4.98
C TYR A 99 -2.56 -8.30 -6.33
N VAL A 100 -2.95 -7.23 -7.04
CA VAL A 100 -2.37 -6.89 -8.34
C VAL A 100 -0.87 -6.58 -8.21
N ILE A 101 -0.47 -5.82 -7.19
CA ILE A 101 0.93 -5.45 -6.92
C ILE A 101 1.76 -6.72 -6.62
N TYR A 102 1.25 -7.57 -5.73
CA TYR A 102 1.91 -8.83 -5.37
C TYR A 102 1.96 -9.80 -6.56
N HIS A 103 0.93 -9.82 -7.40
CA HIS A 103 0.87 -10.67 -8.58
C HIS A 103 1.92 -10.24 -9.62
N GLN A 104 2.02 -8.93 -9.89
CA GLN A 104 3.07 -8.38 -10.74
C GLN A 104 4.47 -8.66 -10.19
N ALA A 105 4.67 -8.50 -8.88
CA ALA A 105 5.94 -8.82 -8.23
C ALA A 105 6.30 -10.32 -8.38
N LEU A 106 5.34 -11.21 -8.14
CA LEU A 106 5.53 -12.65 -8.26
C LEU A 106 5.87 -13.06 -9.70
N GLN A 107 5.29 -12.42 -10.70
CA GLN A 107 5.57 -12.66 -12.12
C GLN A 107 6.91 -12.10 -12.61
N SER A 108 7.61 -11.30 -11.79
CA SER A 108 8.88 -10.71 -12.20
C SER A 108 9.99 -11.75 -12.36
N ASP A 109 10.87 -11.53 -13.34
CA ASP A 109 12.03 -12.38 -13.62
C ASP A 109 12.90 -12.64 -12.39
N GLU A 110 13.08 -11.63 -11.54
CA GLU A 110 13.92 -11.70 -10.36
C GLU A 110 13.38 -12.71 -9.35
N ILE A 111 12.07 -12.65 -9.07
CA ILE A 111 11.38 -13.59 -8.18
C ILE A 111 11.38 -14.99 -8.80
N GLN A 112 11.03 -15.11 -10.08
CA GLN A 112 11.00 -16.40 -10.76
C GLN A 112 12.37 -17.10 -10.75
N ARG A 113 13.46 -16.36 -10.98
CA ARG A 113 14.82 -16.90 -10.86
C ARG A 113 15.15 -17.32 -9.44
N ALA A 114 14.75 -16.57 -8.42
CA ALA A 114 14.99 -16.92 -7.02
C ALA A 114 14.25 -18.21 -6.63
N LEU A 115 12.98 -18.35 -7.04
CA LEU A 115 12.17 -19.56 -6.86
C LEU A 115 12.82 -20.78 -7.53
N GLN A 116 13.23 -20.65 -8.79
CA GLN A 116 13.89 -21.70 -9.56
C GLN A 116 15.22 -22.15 -8.93
N ARG A 117 16.07 -21.21 -8.52
CA ARG A 117 17.34 -21.51 -7.84
C ARG A 117 17.15 -22.31 -6.56
N ARG A 118 16.02 -22.12 -5.88
CA ARG A 118 15.69 -22.77 -4.61
C ARG A 118 14.86 -24.04 -4.81
N GLY A 119 14.37 -24.29 -6.02
CA GLY A 119 13.49 -25.43 -6.31
C GLY A 119 12.15 -25.34 -5.58
N ILE A 120 11.66 -24.11 -5.32
CA ILE A 120 10.39 -23.87 -4.61
C ILE A 120 9.37 -23.23 -5.54
N THR A 121 8.09 -23.52 -5.31
CA THR A 121 6.97 -22.82 -5.97
C THR A 121 6.43 -21.72 -5.06
N ALA A 122 5.69 -20.78 -5.63
CA ALA A 122 5.00 -19.77 -4.85
C ALA A 122 3.63 -19.44 -5.41
N SER A 123 2.72 -19.06 -4.51
CA SER A 123 1.36 -18.63 -4.83
C SER A 123 0.94 -17.49 -3.92
N LEU A 124 -0.02 -16.70 -4.36
CA LEU A 124 -0.65 -15.68 -3.54
C LEU A 124 -1.88 -16.26 -2.85
N ARG A 125 -2.17 -15.77 -1.65
CA ARG A 125 -3.44 -16.01 -0.96
C ARG A 125 -3.94 -14.70 -0.39
N THR A 126 -5.18 -14.34 -0.71
CA THR A 126 -5.80 -13.16 -0.14
C THR A 126 -6.16 -13.41 1.32
N VAL A 127 -5.90 -12.42 2.16
CA VAL A 127 -6.22 -12.43 3.60
C VAL A 127 -6.97 -11.15 3.97
N SER A 128 -7.72 -11.20 5.06
CA SER A 128 -8.32 -10.01 5.68
C SER A 128 -7.25 -9.15 6.35
N ARG A 129 -7.62 -7.95 6.80
CA ARG A 129 -6.72 -7.08 7.60
C ARG A 129 -6.27 -7.72 8.91
N ASP A 130 -7.07 -8.64 9.45
CA ASP A 130 -6.75 -9.40 10.67
C ASP A 130 -5.85 -10.62 10.37
N GLY A 131 -5.46 -10.83 9.11
CA GLY A 131 -4.61 -11.94 8.67
C GLY A 131 -5.37 -13.25 8.42
N GLU A 132 -6.70 -13.23 8.51
CA GLU A 132 -7.52 -14.42 8.28
C GLU A 132 -7.61 -14.73 6.78
N PRO A 133 -7.43 -16.00 6.35
CA PRO A 133 -7.58 -16.40 4.96
C PRO A 133 -8.94 -16.01 4.40
N CYS A 134 -8.96 -15.37 3.23
CA CYS A 134 -10.21 -15.15 2.52
C CYS A 134 -10.68 -16.49 1.90
N PRO A 135 -11.95 -16.89 2.07
CA PRO A 135 -12.44 -18.09 1.41
C PRO A 135 -12.52 -17.88 -0.11
N ASP A 136 -12.15 -18.90 -0.87
CA ASP A 136 -12.23 -18.89 -2.33
C ASP A 136 -13.68 -18.90 -2.85
N ILE A 137 -14.61 -19.45 -2.06
CA ILE A 137 -16.04 -19.54 -2.37
C ILE A 137 -16.83 -19.19 -1.09
N ILE A 138 -17.79 -18.28 -1.23
CA ILE A 138 -18.75 -17.96 -0.16
C ILE A 138 -20.09 -18.58 -0.55
N ILE A 139 -20.59 -19.50 0.28
CA ILE A 139 -21.94 -20.04 0.18
C ILE A 139 -22.79 -19.34 1.23
N ALA A 140 -23.75 -18.54 0.79
CA ALA A 140 -24.68 -17.83 1.66
C ALA A 140 -26.12 -18.16 1.27
N THR A 141 -27.00 -18.20 2.27
CA THR A 141 -28.44 -18.36 2.02
C THR A 141 -29.10 -17.03 1.74
N LEU A 142 -30.33 -17.06 1.18
CA LEU A 142 -31.19 -15.89 1.01
C LEU A 142 -31.45 -15.17 2.35
N GLU A 143 -31.51 -15.91 3.45
CA GLU A 143 -31.69 -15.37 4.81
C GLU A 143 -30.43 -14.66 5.30
N ASP A 144 -29.23 -15.18 5.03
CA ASP A 144 -27.96 -14.53 5.39
C ASP A 144 -27.76 -13.20 4.66
N ALA A 145 -28.25 -13.10 3.43
CA ALA A 145 -28.28 -11.85 2.67
C ALA A 145 -29.28 -10.85 3.28
N HIS A 146 -30.51 -11.27 3.56
CA HIS A 146 -31.55 -10.41 4.14
C HIS A 146 -31.19 -9.90 5.54
N ASN A 147 -30.60 -10.74 6.37
CA ASN A 147 -30.22 -10.40 7.74
C ASN A 147 -28.88 -9.63 7.84
N GLY A 148 -28.29 -9.27 6.69
CA GLY A 148 -27.05 -8.50 6.62
C GLY A 148 -25.80 -9.25 7.08
N LYS A 149 -25.87 -10.56 7.33
CA LYS A 149 -24.70 -11.38 7.68
C LYS A 149 -23.70 -11.42 6.54
N LEU A 150 -24.18 -11.60 5.30
CA LEU A 150 -23.32 -11.57 4.12
C LEU A 150 -22.64 -10.21 3.96
N LYS A 151 -23.38 -9.11 4.14
CA LYS A 151 -22.82 -7.76 4.04
C LYS A 151 -21.72 -7.52 5.08
N ARG A 152 -21.97 -7.85 6.37
CA ARG A 152 -20.96 -7.74 7.43
C ARG A 152 -19.75 -8.63 7.19
N PHE A 153 -19.97 -9.81 6.60
CA PHE A 153 -18.88 -10.68 6.19
C PHE A 153 -18.03 -9.96 5.14
N LEU A 154 -18.62 -9.49 4.05
CA LEU A 154 -17.91 -8.78 2.98
C LEU A 154 -17.21 -7.49 3.45
N GLU A 155 -17.84 -6.70 4.32
CA GLU A 155 -17.25 -5.49 4.91
C GLU A 155 -15.94 -5.78 5.68
N LYS A 156 -15.79 -6.97 6.29
CA LYS A 156 -14.53 -7.38 6.93
C LYS A 156 -13.39 -7.61 5.93
N PHE A 157 -13.71 -7.89 4.66
CA PHE A 157 -12.71 -8.19 3.62
C PHE A 157 -12.47 -7.00 2.67
N GLU A 158 -13.50 -6.21 2.38
CA GLU A 158 -13.44 -5.10 1.42
C GLU A 158 -13.03 -3.75 2.06
N GLY A 159 -13.16 -3.61 3.39
CA GLY A 159 -12.93 -2.35 4.08
C GLY A 159 -14.05 -1.31 3.84
N PRO A 160 -14.10 -0.22 4.63
CA PRO A 160 -15.06 0.87 4.45
C PRO A 160 -14.76 1.74 3.23
#